data_AF-A0A4Y2R467-F1
#
_entry.id   AF-A0A4Y2R467-F1
#
_cell.length_a   1.000
_cell.length_b   1.000
_cell.length_c   1.000
_cell.angle_alpha   90.00
_cell.angle_beta   90.00
_cell.angle_gamma   90.00
#
_symmetry.space_group_name_H-M   'P 1'
#
loop_
_entity.id
_entity.type
_entity.pdbx_description
1 polymer ?
#
loop_
_entity_poly.entity_id
_entity_poly.type
_entity_poly.pdbx_seq_one_letter_code
_entity_poly.pdbx_strand_id
1 'polypeptide(L)'
;MKQSAFLCNQNLFRGSAAEVLQGIPADKLTDLTTIEKALESRFGDSHLTQFHRTELKTRSQKPGESLQELAADVERLMSMAYAECPLDVRESLAAQYFVDAIRDEDTQIQLD
;
A
#
# COMPACT_ATOMS: atom_id res chain seq x y z
N MET A 1 29.26 -28.41 -9.26
CA MET A 1 28.47 -27.46 -10.09
C MET A 1 27.16 -26.99 -9.43
N LYS A 2 26.56 -27.71 -8.47
CA LYS A 2 25.31 -27.28 -7.79
C LYS A 2 25.51 -26.19 -6.72
N GLN A 3 26.67 -26.12 -6.08
CA GLN A 3 27.00 -25.10 -5.06
C GLN A 3 27.27 -23.70 -5.66
N SER A 4 27.82 -23.65 -6.88
CA SER A 4 28.13 -22.39 -7.56
C SER A 4 26.88 -21.67 -8.09
N ALA A 5 25.81 -22.40 -8.42
CA ALA A 5 24.52 -21.80 -8.78
C ALA A 5 23.75 -21.26 -7.56
N PHE A 6 23.93 -21.88 -6.39
CA PHE A 6 23.36 -21.42 -5.12
C PHE A 6 23.96 -20.07 -4.67
N LEU A 7 25.27 -19.90 -4.86
CA LEU A 7 25.98 -18.65 -4.56
C LEU A 7 25.72 -17.52 -5.58
N CYS A 8 25.33 -17.85 -6.81
CA CYS A 8 25.03 -16.84 -7.83
C CYS A 8 23.65 -16.18 -7.61
N ASN A 9 22.67 -16.93 -7.12
CA ASN A 9 21.34 -16.40 -6.79
C ASN A 9 21.34 -15.49 -5.55
N GLN A 10 22.28 -15.70 -4.60
CA GLN A 10 22.39 -14.87 -3.40
C GLN A 10 23.00 -13.48 -3.64
N ASN A 11 23.62 -13.26 -4.81
CA ASN A 11 24.31 -12.01 -5.16
C ASN A 11 23.53 -11.10 -6.11
N LEU A 12 22.35 -11.52 -6.61
CA LEU A 12 21.51 -10.70 -7.48
C LEU A 12 20.66 -9.69 -6.68
N PHE A 13 20.39 -9.98 -5.40
CA PHE A 13 19.59 -9.14 -4.52
C PHE A 13 20.46 -8.65 -3.35
N ARG A 14 20.78 -7.34 -3.30
CA ARG A 14 21.45 -6.73 -2.14
C ARG A 14 20.41 -6.20 -1.14
N GLY A 15 20.73 -6.24 0.16
CA GLY A 15 19.91 -5.65 1.23
C GLY A 15 18.72 -6.52 1.63
N SER A 16 17.60 -5.91 2.02
CA SER A 16 16.43 -6.56 2.65
C SER A 16 15.83 -7.72 1.83
N ALA A 17 16.01 -7.74 0.51
CA ALA A 17 15.54 -8.84 -0.34
C ALA A 17 16.33 -10.14 -0.11
N ALA A 18 17.64 -10.04 0.20
CA ALA A 18 18.44 -11.21 0.58
C ALA A 18 18.00 -11.80 1.93
N GLU A 19 17.54 -10.96 2.87
CA GLU A 19 17.03 -11.40 4.17
C GLU A 19 15.74 -12.22 4.03
N VAL A 20 14.84 -11.81 3.12
CA VAL A 20 13.62 -12.58 2.80
C VAL A 20 13.97 -13.95 2.24
N LEU A 21 14.93 -14.02 1.31
CA LEU A 21 15.34 -15.27 0.68
C LEU A 21 16.07 -16.21 1.66
N GLN A 22 16.78 -15.68 2.65
CA GLN A 22 17.40 -16.48 3.72
C GLN A 22 16.38 -17.14 4.65
N GLY A 23 15.17 -16.58 4.76
CA GLY A 23 14.07 -17.16 5.52
C GLY A 23 13.34 -18.31 4.80
N ILE A 24 13.60 -18.51 3.50
CA ILE A 24 12.98 -19.58 2.72
C ILE A 24 13.84 -20.86 2.84
N PRO A 25 13.24 -22.01 3.19
CA PRO A 25 13.94 -23.29 3.21
C PRO A 25 14.63 -23.61 1.86
N ALA A 26 15.84 -24.15 1.90
CA ALA A 26 16.67 -24.37 0.71
C ALA A 26 16.06 -25.33 -0.32
N ASP A 27 15.23 -26.28 0.13
CA ASP A 27 14.45 -27.21 -0.69
C ASP A 27 13.28 -26.54 -1.43
N LYS A 28 12.89 -25.33 -0.99
CA LYS A 28 11.81 -24.52 -1.57
C LYS A 28 12.32 -23.31 -2.35
N LEU A 29 13.62 -22.99 -2.26
CA LEU A 29 14.27 -21.96 -3.08
C LEU A 29 14.38 -22.32 -4.58
N THR A 30 13.95 -23.51 -4.99
CA THR A 30 13.79 -23.86 -6.41
C THR A 30 12.37 -23.65 -6.93
N ASP A 31 11.41 -23.41 -6.03
CA ASP A 31 10.03 -23.11 -6.38
C ASP A 31 9.83 -21.60 -6.50
N LEU A 32 9.72 -21.13 -7.74
CA LEU A 32 9.54 -19.72 -8.05
C LEU A 32 8.28 -19.13 -7.41
N THR A 33 7.20 -19.91 -7.27
CA THR A 33 5.96 -19.43 -6.65
C THR A 33 6.12 -19.16 -5.15
N THR A 34 6.97 -19.94 -4.47
CA THR A 34 7.30 -19.70 -3.05
C THR A 34 8.16 -18.45 -2.87
N ILE A 35 9.10 -18.21 -3.79
CA ILE A 35 9.95 -17.00 -3.78
C ILE A 35 9.11 -15.75 -4.06
N GLU A 36 8.25 -15.80 -5.08
CA GLU A 36 7.35 -14.70 -5.46
C GLU A 36 6.46 -14.30 -4.28
N LYS A 37 5.77 -15.25 -3.64
CA LYS A 37 4.92 -14.98 -2.47
C LYS A 37 5.67 -14.39 -1.29
N ALA A 38 6.90 -14.84 -1.03
CA ALA A 38 7.70 -14.31 0.06
C ALA A 38 8.14 -12.86 -0.20
N LEU A 39 8.49 -12.56 -1.46
CA LEU A 39 8.82 -11.20 -1.89
C LEU A 39 7.58 -10.30 -1.91
N GLU A 40 6.45 -10.76 -2.44
CA GLU A 40 5.16 -10.05 -2.38
C GLU A 40 4.71 -9.81 -0.93
N SER A 41 4.94 -10.75 -0.02
CA SER A 41 4.59 -10.54 1.39
C SER A 41 5.42 -9.44 2.06
N ARG A 42 6.66 -9.22 1.63
CA ARG A 42 7.56 -8.25 2.26
C ARG A 42 7.60 -6.91 1.53
N PHE A 43 7.54 -6.95 0.21
CA PHE A 43 7.72 -5.81 -0.69
C PHE A 43 6.50 -5.54 -1.57
N GLY A 44 5.52 -6.44 -1.57
CA GLY A 44 4.28 -6.24 -2.32
C GLY A 44 3.51 -5.05 -1.75
N ASP A 45 2.70 -4.46 -2.61
CA ASP A 45 2.03 -3.20 -2.35
C ASP A 45 1.09 -3.24 -1.15
N SER A 46 0.72 -4.41 -0.61
CA SER A 46 -0.12 -4.55 0.58
C SER A 46 0.27 -3.60 1.73
N HIS A 47 1.57 -3.38 1.96
CA HIS A 47 2.03 -2.43 2.99
C HIS A 47 1.89 -0.95 2.57
N LEU A 48 2.10 -0.61 1.29
CA LEU A 48 1.80 0.72 0.73
C LEU A 48 0.28 0.97 0.73
N THR A 49 -0.52 -0.03 0.41
CA THR A 49 -1.98 0.00 0.41
C THR A 49 -2.52 0.32 1.81
N GLN A 50 -1.94 -0.28 2.87
CA GLN A 50 -2.33 0.06 4.25
C GLN A 50 -1.99 1.50 4.64
N PHE A 51 -0.87 2.03 4.16
CA PHE A 51 -0.50 3.42 4.37
C PHE A 51 -1.54 4.36 3.76
N HIS A 52 -1.89 4.17 2.49
CA HIS A 52 -2.89 5.01 1.81
C HIS A 52 -4.30 4.86 2.38
N ARG A 53 -4.67 3.66 2.88
CA ARG A 53 -5.92 3.46 3.63
C ARG A 53 -5.96 4.27 4.91
N THR A 54 -4.82 4.40 5.60
CA THR A 54 -4.72 5.21 6.81
C THR A 54 -4.78 6.70 6.45
N GLU A 55 -4.09 7.12 5.39
CA GLU A 55 -4.11 8.48 4.88
C GLU A 55 -5.52 8.93 4.49
N LEU A 56 -6.31 8.08 3.82
CA LEU A 56 -7.74 8.33 3.53
C LEU A 56 -8.57 8.56 4.80
N LYS A 57 -8.35 7.75 5.85
CA LYS A 57 -9.12 7.85 7.09
C LYS A 57 -8.85 9.13 7.87
N THR A 58 -7.64 9.67 7.76
CA THR A 58 -7.23 10.90 8.44
C THR A 58 -7.30 12.11 7.54
N ARG A 59 -7.83 11.96 6.32
CA ARG A 59 -7.92 13.06 5.37
C ARG A 59 -9.05 13.99 5.79
N SER A 60 -8.71 15.25 6.00
CA SER A 60 -9.67 16.34 6.23
C SER A 60 -9.35 17.51 5.30
N GLN A 61 -10.35 18.25 4.86
CA GLN A 61 -10.18 19.44 4.03
C GLN A 61 -9.29 20.46 4.75
N LYS A 62 -8.28 20.99 4.06
CA LYS A 62 -7.39 22.00 4.64
C LYS A 62 -7.96 23.40 4.46
N PRO A 63 -7.67 24.36 5.36
CA PRO A 63 -8.07 25.75 5.15
C PRO A 63 -7.54 26.30 3.82
N GLY A 64 -8.45 26.76 2.97
CA GLY A 64 -8.13 27.29 1.64
C GLY A 64 -7.92 26.25 0.55
N GLU A 65 -8.03 24.95 0.85
CA GLU A 65 -8.08 23.89 -0.16
C GLU A 65 -9.45 23.87 -0.83
N SER A 66 -9.45 23.82 -2.16
CA SER A 66 -10.69 23.69 -2.93
C SER A 66 -11.26 22.26 -2.84
N LEU A 67 -12.57 22.15 -3.01
CA LEU A 67 -13.24 20.84 -3.05
C LEU A 67 -12.72 19.96 -4.20
N GLN A 68 -12.29 20.57 -5.30
CA GLN A 68 -11.71 19.87 -6.44
C GLN A 68 -10.34 19.28 -6.10
N GLU A 69 -9.50 20.01 -5.37
CA GLU A 69 -8.21 19.51 -4.90
C GLU A 69 -8.39 18.37 -3.90
N LEU A 70 -9.33 18.51 -2.97
CA LEU A 70 -9.69 17.44 -2.04
C LEU A 70 -10.19 16.19 -2.79
N ALA A 71 -11.10 16.34 -3.75
CA ALA A 71 -11.65 15.24 -4.53
C ALA A 71 -10.55 14.51 -5.32
N ALA A 72 -9.69 15.26 -6.02
CA ALA A 72 -8.58 14.71 -6.78
C ALA A 72 -7.62 13.92 -5.88
N ASP A 73 -7.37 14.40 -4.67
CA ASP A 73 -6.51 13.72 -3.71
C ASP A 73 -7.16 12.44 -3.15
N VAL A 74 -8.47 12.48 -2.86
CA VAL A 74 -9.24 11.28 -2.45
C VAL A 74 -9.23 10.22 -3.56
N GLU A 75 -9.46 10.60 -4.82
CA GLU A 75 -9.41 9.68 -5.96
C GLU A 75 -8.03 9.06 -6.15
N ARG A 76 -6.97 9.88 -6.04
CA ARG A 76 -5.57 9.44 -6.08
C ARG A 76 -5.30 8.41 -4.98
N LEU A 77 -5.69 8.70 -3.75
CA LEU A 77 -5.51 7.79 -2.62
C LEU A 77 -6.33 6.51 -2.77
N MET A 78 -7.57 6.58 -3.26
CA MET A 78 -8.42 5.41 -3.52
C MET A 78 -7.79 4.47 -4.54
N SER A 79 -7.15 5.01 -5.58
CA SER A 79 -6.46 4.23 -6.60
C SER A 79 -5.27 3.44 -6.04
N MET A 80 -4.62 3.93 -4.98
CA MET A 80 -3.49 3.25 -4.34
C MET A 80 -3.92 2.35 -3.16
N ALA A 81 -4.97 2.76 -2.44
CA ALA A 81 -5.50 2.06 -1.25
C ALA A 81 -6.43 0.89 -1.59
N TYR A 82 -7.06 0.91 -2.76
CA TYR A 82 -8.06 -0.07 -3.20
C TYR A 82 -7.92 -0.41 -4.69
N ALA A 83 -6.68 -0.50 -5.18
CA ALA A 83 -6.35 -0.81 -6.59
C ALA A 83 -7.02 -2.10 -7.11
N GLU A 84 -7.15 -3.11 -6.24
CA GLU A 84 -7.73 -4.42 -6.54
C GLU A 84 -9.26 -4.47 -6.39
N CYS A 85 -9.90 -3.42 -5.85
CA CYS A 85 -11.35 -3.40 -5.70
C CYS A 85 -12.03 -3.04 -7.03
N PRO A 86 -13.23 -3.59 -7.30
CA PRO A 86 -14.07 -3.17 -8.42
C PRO A 86 -14.31 -1.65 -8.45
N LEU A 87 -14.49 -1.08 -9.64
CA LEU A 87 -14.59 0.37 -9.84
C LEU A 87 -15.80 0.97 -9.10
N ASP A 88 -16.96 0.31 -9.18
CA ASP A 88 -18.21 0.71 -8.51
C ASP A 88 -18.07 0.77 -6.98
N VAL A 89 -17.36 -0.20 -6.40
CA VAL A 89 -17.03 -0.21 -4.97
C VAL A 89 -16.09 0.93 -4.63
N ARG A 90 -15.09 1.19 -5.48
CA ARG A 90 -14.10 2.26 -5.28
C ARG A 90 -14.76 3.64 -5.36
N GLU A 91 -15.62 3.88 -6.33
CA GLU A 91 -16.36 5.14 -6.49
C GLU A 91 -17.29 5.40 -5.29
N SER A 92 -18.00 4.36 -4.83
CA SER A 92 -18.87 4.45 -3.65
C SER A 92 -18.09 4.80 -2.38
N LEU A 93 -16.93 4.16 -2.19
CA LEU A 93 -16.04 4.47 -1.06
C LEU A 93 -15.43 5.87 -1.18
N ALA A 94 -15.00 6.27 -2.38
CA ALA A 94 -14.44 7.60 -2.63
C ALA A 94 -15.43 8.71 -2.25
N ALA A 95 -16.69 8.56 -2.63
CA ALA A 95 -17.76 9.48 -2.25
C ALA A 95 -17.93 9.57 -0.72
N GLN A 96 -17.87 8.44 -0.02
CA GLN A 96 -17.96 8.41 1.44
C GLN A 96 -16.78 9.14 2.11
N TYR A 97 -15.55 8.80 1.73
CA TYR A 97 -14.35 9.46 2.27
C TYR A 97 -14.31 10.95 1.95
N PHE A 98 -14.76 11.35 0.76
CA PHE A 98 -14.85 12.75 0.39
C PHE A 98 -15.82 13.53 1.30
N VAL A 99 -17.01 12.97 1.56
CA VAL A 99 -17.98 13.59 2.47
C VAL A 99 -17.44 13.68 3.89
N ASP A 100 -16.79 12.62 4.38
CA ASP A 100 -16.22 12.59 5.73
C ASP A 100 -15.06 13.59 5.87
N ALA A 101 -14.23 13.75 4.84
CA ALA A 101 -13.12 14.70 4.84
C ALA A 101 -13.56 16.17 4.88
N ILE A 102 -14.73 16.50 4.35
CA ILE A 102 -15.32 17.85 4.45
C ILE A 102 -15.85 18.10 5.87
N ARG A 103 -16.45 17.07 6.48
CA ARG A 103 -17.12 17.17 7.78
C ARG A 103 -16.18 17.41 8.96
N ASP A 104 -14.91 17.04 8.84
CA ASP A 104 -13.94 17.13 9.94
C ASP A 104 -13.43 18.56 10.21
N GLU A 105 -13.82 19.56 9.39
CA GLU A 105 -13.54 20.98 9.65
C GLU A 105 -14.43 21.54 10.79
N ASP A 106 -15.64 20.99 10.97
CA ASP A 106 -16.65 21.46 11.94
C ASP A 106 -16.52 20.80 13.33
N THR A 107 -15.80 19.68 13.46
CA THR A 107 -15.67 18.93 14.73
C THR A 107 -14.57 19.43 15.66
N GLN A 108 -13.69 20.35 15.23
CA GLN A 108 -12.65 20.93 16.08
C GLN A 108 -13.00 22.28 16.72
N ILE A 109 -14.18 22.85 16.44
CA ILE A 109 -14.64 24.09 17.08
C ILE A 109 -15.60 23.74 18.22
N GLN A 110 -15.05 23.57 19.43
CA GLN A 110 -15.61 23.91 20.76
C GLN A 110 -14.95 23.06 21.84
N LEU A 111 -13.74 23.47 22.24
CA LEU A 111 -13.26 23.32 23.61
C LEU A 111 -12.54 24.62 23.97
N ASP A 112 -13.33 25.68 24.12
CA ASP A 112 -13.01 26.89 24.88
C ASP A 112 -13.41 26.73 26.36
#